data_AF-A0A1V2QNA4-F1
#
_entry.id   AF-A0A1V2QNA4-F1
#
_cell.length_a   1.000
_cell.length_b   1.000
_cell.length_c   1.000
_cell.angle_alpha   90.00
_cell.angle_beta   90.00
_cell.angle_gamma   90.00
#
_symmetry.space_group_name_H-M   'P 1'
#
loop_
_entity.id
_entity.type
_entity.pdbx_description
1 polymer ?
#
loop_
_entity_poly.entity_id
_entity_poly.type
_entity_poly.pdbx_seq_one_letter_code
_entity_poly.pdbx_strand_id
1 'polypeptide(L)'
;MTALTLPTRTGDRPRTGPSVPHVQLSQNSPAELRERLKQWMTANLPGTVIRLSEISEPGSLAFFLDNTPPPPGTVLLPPRLNAELAHVHTDGSLHLALALEDQQEVITKGWGERHPLYSPTINVLMLYGPRTDDELQIAKTVIAASYRYATGHTLLATGPH
;
A
#
# COMPACT_ATOMS: atom_id res chain seq x y z
N MET A 1 -6.54 -10.16 16.52
CA MET A 1 -6.72 -9.20 15.42
C MET A 1 -6.93 -10.01 14.16
N THR A 2 -7.88 -9.65 13.31
CA THR A 2 -8.28 -10.50 12.18
C THR A 2 -7.46 -10.16 10.95
N ALA A 3 -6.80 -11.18 10.38
CA ALA A 3 -6.11 -11.10 9.09
C ALA A 3 -7.05 -10.66 7.97
N LEU A 4 -6.49 -10.10 6.89
CA LEU A 4 -7.24 -9.77 5.68
C LEU A 4 -7.98 -11.01 5.13
N THR A 5 -9.15 -10.77 4.56
CA THR A 5 -9.89 -11.76 3.75
C THR A 5 -10.36 -11.03 2.50
N LEU A 6 -9.74 -11.33 1.36
CA LEU A 6 -9.96 -10.62 0.10
C LEU A 6 -10.64 -11.54 -0.93
N PRO A 7 -11.51 -10.99 -1.80
CA PRO A 7 -11.95 -11.72 -2.98
C PRO A 7 -10.77 -11.92 -3.94
N THR A 8 -10.83 -12.94 -4.80
CA THR A 8 -9.83 -13.11 -5.86
C THR A 8 -9.96 -11.98 -6.88
N ARG A 9 -8.83 -11.36 -7.24
CA ARG A 9 -8.79 -10.35 -8.29
C ARG A 9 -9.20 -10.95 -9.62
N THR A 10 -10.07 -10.26 -10.36
CA THR A 10 -10.55 -10.73 -11.66
C THR A 10 -9.54 -10.44 -12.78
N GLY A 11 -9.34 -11.42 -13.67
CA GLY A 11 -8.46 -11.29 -14.84
C GLY A 11 -6.97 -11.55 -14.55
N ASP A 12 -6.14 -11.39 -15.57
CA ASP A 12 -4.71 -11.65 -15.48
C ASP A 12 -3.98 -10.62 -14.61
N ARG A 13 -2.84 -11.04 -14.04
CA ARG A 13 -1.94 -10.14 -13.33
C ARG A 13 -1.37 -9.07 -14.27
N PRO A 14 -1.18 -7.82 -13.80
CA PRO A 14 -0.50 -6.82 -14.58
C PRO A 14 0.98 -7.21 -14.78
N ARG A 15 1.55 -6.82 -15.92
CA ARG A 15 2.99 -6.84 -16.13
C ARG A 15 3.65 -5.75 -15.28
N THR A 16 4.77 -6.09 -14.66
CA THR A 16 5.57 -5.19 -13.84
C THR A 16 7.03 -5.16 -14.33
N GLY A 17 7.76 -4.11 -13.96
CA GLY A 17 9.19 -4.00 -14.26
C GLY A 17 10.02 -5.01 -13.46
N PRO A 18 11.15 -5.51 -13.99
CA PRO A 18 11.96 -6.53 -13.31
C PRO A 18 12.92 -5.96 -12.25
N SER A 19 13.07 -4.64 -12.18
CA SER A 19 14.10 -3.96 -11.39
C SER A 19 13.55 -2.71 -10.72
N VAL A 20 14.37 -2.07 -9.89
CA VAL A 20 14.07 -0.75 -9.31
C VAL A 20 14.36 0.35 -10.36
N PRO A 21 13.47 1.34 -10.57
CA PRO A 21 12.15 1.48 -9.94
C PRO A 21 11.18 0.39 -10.39
N HIS A 22 10.56 -0.29 -9.42
CA HIS A 22 9.56 -1.33 -9.68
C HIS A 22 8.24 -0.65 -9.98
N VAL A 23 7.77 -0.77 -11.22
CA VAL A 23 6.62 -0.02 -11.75
C VAL A 23 5.61 -0.96 -12.40
N GLN A 24 4.35 -0.53 -12.49
CA GLN A 24 3.31 -1.26 -13.20
C GLN A 24 3.28 -0.85 -14.68
N LEU A 25 3.49 -1.82 -15.58
CA LEU A 25 3.63 -1.58 -17.02
C LEU A 25 2.33 -1.81 -17.81
N SER A 26 1.29 -2.29 -17.15
CA SER A 26 0.00 -2.56 -17.77
C SER A 26 -1.12 -2.49 -16.74
N GLN A 27 -2.35 -2.30 -17.21
CA GLN A 27 -3.53 -2.20 -16.34
C GLN A 27 -3.41 -1.07 -15.30
N ASN A 28 -2.76 0.03 -15.68
CA ASN A 28 -2.52 1.19 -14.84
C ASN A 28 -3.86 1.78 -14.35
N SER A 29 -3.85 2.31 -13.13
CA SER A 29 -5.04 2.91 -12.55
C SER A 29 -5.44 4.18 -13.31
N PRO A 30 -6.73 4.36 -13.64
CA PRO A 30 -7.24 5.64 -14.10
C PRO A 30 -6.88 6.77 -13.13
N ALA A 31 -6.51 7.94 -13.67
CA ALA A 31 -6.08 9.07 -12.86
C ALA A 31 -7.11 9.46 -11.79
N GLU A 32 -8.41 9.40 -12.12
CA GLU A 32 -9.50 9.67 -11.19
C GLU A 32 -9.49 8.73 -9.97
N LEU A 33 -9.34 7.42 -10.17
CA LEU A 33 -9.30 6.45 -9.07
C LEU A 33 -8.05 6.66 -8.20
N ARG A 34 -6.92 6.97 -8.82
CA ARG A 34 -5.68 7.32 -8.12
C ARG A 34 -5.84 8.57 -7.26
N GLU A 35 -6.48 9.63 -7.78
CA GLU A 35 -6.75 10.84 -6.99
C GLU A 35 -7.72 10.57 -5.84
N ARG A 36 -8.80 9.83 -6.08
CA ARG A 36 -9.77 9.42 -5.04
C ARG A 36 -9.12 8.58 -3.95
N LEU A 37 -8.20 7.68 -4.31
CA LEU A 37 -7.43 6.89 -3.36
C LEU A 37 -6.56 7.79 -2.47
N LYS A 38 -5.78 8.70 -3.09
CA LYS A 38 -4.94 9.65 -2.35
C LYS A 38 -5.76 10.52 -1.40
N GLN A 39 -6.88 11.09 -1.86
CA GLN A 39 -7.79 11.87 -1.03
C GLN A 39 -8.33 11.07 0.15
N TRP A 40 -8.73 9.82 -0.08
CA TRP A 40 -9.19 8.94 0.98
C TRP A 40 -8.08 8.67 2.00
N MET A 41 -6.86 8.36 1.56
CA MET A 41 -5.72 8.14 2.45
C MET A 41 -5.44 9.38 3.31
N THR A 42 -5.44 10.57 2.72
CA THR A 42 -5.27 11.84 3.45
C THR A 42 -6.32 12.02 4.55
N ALA A 43 -7.57 11.68 4.27
CA ALA A 43 -8.67 11.89 5.20
C ALA A 43 -8.78 10.79 6.28
N ASN A 44 -8.28 9.59 6.01
CA ASN A 44 -8.59 8.40 6.83
C ASN A 44 -7.38 7.76 7.51
N LEU A 45 -6.16 8.27 7.32
CA LEU A 45 -4.95 7.77 7.99
C LEU A 45 -4.44 8.76 9.05
N PRO A 46 -5.08 8.82 10.23
CA PRO A 46 -4.70 9.76 11.28
C PRO A 46 -3.29 9.45 11.81
N GLY A 47 -2.57 10.49 12.24
CA GLY A 47 -1.18 10.34 12.67
C GLY A 47 -0.22 9.99 11.53
N THR A 48 -0.60 10.30 10.29
CA THR A 48 0.32 10.27 9.14
C THR A 48 0.50 11.66 8.53
N VAL A 49 1.67 11.90 7.96
CA VAL A 49 1.98 13.08 7.16
C VAL A 49 2.27 12.70 5.73
N ILE A 50 1.79 13.51 4.80
CA ILE A 50 2.02 13.33 3.37
C ILE A 50 3.21 14.18 2.96
N ARG A 51 4.20 13.54 2.35
CA ARG A 51 5.35 14.21 1.74
C ARG A 51 5.66 13.57 0.39
N LEU A 52 6.61 14.15 -0.35
CA LEU A 52 7.22 13.43 -1.46
C LEU A 52 7.92 12.18 -0.90
N SER A 53 7.79 11.05 -1.60
CA SER A 53 8.49 9.82 -1.24
C SER A 53 10.01 10.04 -1.28
N GLU A 54 10.71 9.44 -0.33
CA GLU A 54 12.18 9.47 -0.27
C GLU A 54 12.82 8.41 -1.17
N ILE A 55 12.02 7.49 -1.73
CA ILE A 55 12.51 6.31 -2.44
C ILE A 55 11.82 6.04 -3.79
N SER A 56 10.66 6.64 -4.04
CA SER A 56 9.89 6.46 -5.28
C SER A 56 10.28 7.45 -6.37
N GLU A 57 9.63 7.34 -7.53
CA GLU A 57 9.77 8.27 -8.66
C GLU A 57 9.52 9.74 -8.23
N PRO A 58 10.22 10.73 -8.84
CA PRO A 58 10.03 12.15 -8.53
C PRO A 58 8.56 12.56 -8.59
N GLY A 59 8.06 13.18 -7.51
CA GLY A 59 6.66 13.61 -7.42
C GLY A 59 5.69 12.57 -6.83
N SER A 60 6.14 11.34 -6.58
CA SER A 60 5.32 10.34 -5.88
C SER A 60 5.01 10.81 -4.45
N LEU A 61 3.74 10.69 -4.04
CA LEU A 61 3.34 10.99 -2.67
C LEU A 61 3.50 9.75 -1.79
N ALA A 62 4.07 9.97 -0.62
CA ALA A 62 4.27 8.98 0.41
C ALA A 62 3.62 9.40 1.72
N PHE A 63 3.18 8.40 2.47
CA PHE A 63 2.55 8.51 3.77
C PHE A 63 3.55 8.03 4.80
N PHE A 64 3.88 8.92 5.74
CA PHE A 64 4.81 8.66 6.83
C PHE A 64 4.09 8.71 8.17
N LEU A 65 4.53 7.93 9.16
CA LEU A 65 4.11 8.11 10.54
C LEU A 65 4.50 9.51 11.05
N ASP A 66 3.59 10.17 11.75
CA ASP A 66 3.80 11.50 12.33
C ASP A 66 4.24 11.38 13.79
N ASN A 67 5.56 11.43 14.01
CA ASN A 67 6.20 11.43 15.34
C ASN A 67 5.75 10.32 16.29
N THR A 68 5.12 9.26 15.75
CA THR A 68 4.62 8.11 16.49
C THR A 68 5.50 6.93 16.13
N PRO A 69 6.26 6.36 17.08
CA PRO A 69 7.08 5.20 16.80
C PRO A 69 6.17 4.01 16.45
N PRO A 70 6.55 3.19 15.45
CA PRO A 70 5.80 1.99 15.14
C PRO A 70 5.88 0.98 16.31
N PRO A 71 4.94 0.02 16.40
CA PRO A 71 5.01 -1.05 17.38
C PRO A 71 6.36 -1.81 17.35
N PRO A 72 6.83 -2.36 18.48
CA PRO A 72 8.06 -3.16 18.51
C PRO A 72 8.04 -4.30 17.48
N GLY A 73 9.11 -4.42 16.69
CA GLY A 73 9.24 -5.46 15.66
C GLY A 73 8.61 -5.10 14.31
N THR A 74 7.95 -3.95 14.18
CA THR A 74 7.45 -3.46 12.89
C THR A 74 8.61 -2.93 12.03
N VAL A 75 8.71 -3.47 10.82
CA VAL A 75 9.60 -2.99 9.74
C VAL A 75 8.76 -2.34 8.65
N LEU A 76 9.05 -1.07 8.34
CA LEU A 76 8.39 -0.26 7.30
C LEU A 76 9.28 -0.10 6.05
N LEU A 77 8.91 0.78 5.11
CA LEU A 77 9.66 0.97 3.88
C LEU A 77 11.06 1.58 4.13
N PRO A 78 12.07 1.19 3.32
CA PRO A 78 13.37 1.87 3.31
C PRO A 78 13.24 3.33 2.82
N PRO A 79 14.23 4.19 3.09
CA PRO A 79 15.51 3.89 3.75
C PRO A 79 15.43 3.86 5.28
N ARG A 80 14.40 4.47 5.89
CA ARG A 80 14.33 4.64 7.34
C ARG A 80 13.82 3.40 8.08
N LEU A 81 13.07 2.52 7.40
CA LEU A 81 12.51 1.28 7.94
C LEU A 81 11.54 1.45 9.12
N ASN A 82 11.23 2.68 9.52
CA ASN A 82 10.37 2.99 10.68
C ASN A 82 9.44 4.20 10.46
N ALA A 83 9.36 4.76 9.25
CA ALA A 83 8.63 6.00 8.98
C ALA A 83 7.65 5.89 7.81
N GLU A 84 8.11 5.52 6.61
CA GLU A 84 7.27 5.45 5.41
C GLU A 84 6.45 4.15 5.40
N LEU A 85 5.12 4.23 5.48
CA LEU A 85 4.25 3.03 5.45
C LEU A 85 3.75 2.69 4.05
N ALA A 86 3.57 3.70 3.19
CA ALA A 86 3.10 3.51 1.82
C ALA A 86 3.45 4.70 0.92
N HIS A 87 3.61 4.45 -0.38
CA HIS A 87 3.63 5.49 -1.40
C HIS A 87 2.86 5.07 -2.66
N VAL A 88 2.36 6.07 -3.41
CA VAL A 88 1.52 5.87 -4.60
C VAL A 88 2.29 6.29 -5.84
N HIS A 89 2.37 5.40 -6.83
CA HIS A 89 3.03 5.65 -8.12
C HIS A 89 2.13 6.38 -9.11
N THR A 90 2.75 6.91 -10.16
CA THR A 90 2.02 7.50 -11.28
C THR A 90 1.22 6.46 -12.06
N ASP A 91 1.67 5.20 -12.15
CA ASP A 91 0.87 4.11 -12.73
C ASP A 91 -0.31 3.67 -11.85
N GLY A 92 -0.39 4.18 -10.61
CA GLY A 92 -1.46 3.95 -9.66
C GLY A 92 -1.26 2.73 -8.76
N SER A 93 -0.22 1.94 -8.96
CA SER A 93 0.24 0.95 -7.99
C SER A 93 0.80 1.62 -6.74
N LEU A 94 0.95 0.84 -5.67
CA LEU A 94 1.46 1.30 -4.39
C LEU A 94 2.54 0.36 -3.90
N HIS A 95 3.58 0.92 -3.30
CA HIS A 95 4.39 0.16 -2.35
C HIS A 95 3.91 0.41 -0.94
N LEU A 96 3.82 -0.65 -0.14
CA LEU A 96 3.37 -0.58 1.25
C LEU A 96 3.95 -1.72 2.10
N ALA A 97 3.97 -1.52 3.42
CA ALA A 97 4.39 -2.53 4.39
C ALA A 97 3.17 -3.24 4.99
N LEU A 98 3.21 -4.56 5.12
CA LEU A 98 2.12 -5.38 5.66
C LEU A 98 2.64 -6.45 6.63
N ALA A 99 1.77 -6.93 7.52
CA ALA A 99 2.01 -8.16 8.26
C ALA A 99 2.15 -9.35 7.30
N LEU A 100 2.91 -10.39 7.67
CA LEU A 100 3.23 -11.50 6.79
C LEU A 100 1.97 -12.24 6.27
N GLU A 101 0.98 -12.42 7.14
CA GLU A 101 -0.31 -13.04 6.77
C GLU A 101 -1.09 -12.20 5.75
N ASP A 102 -1.11 -10.87 5.93
CA ASP A 102 -1.78 -9.95 5.02
C ASP A 102 -1.08 -9.90 3.65
N GLN A 103 0.26 -10.01 3.62
CA GLN A 103 1.01 -10.15 2.36
C GLN A 103 0.64 -11.44 1.61
N GLN A 104 0.57 -12.56 2.33
CA GLN A 104 0.22 -13.86 1.73
C GLN A 104 -1.17 -13.81 1.11
N GLU A 105 -2.14 -13.21 1.80
CA GLU A 105 -3.49 -13.04 1.27
C GLU A 105 -3.50 -12.18 0.01
N VAL A 106 -2.86 -11.00 0.04
CA VAL A 106 -2.77 -10.09 -1.13
C VAL A 106 -2.17 -10.79 -2.35
N ILE A 107 -1.09 -11.55 -2.17
CA ILE A 107 -0.40 -12.25 -3.28
C ILE A 107 -1.25 -13.42 -3.79
N THR A 108 -1.80 -14.23 -2.88
CA THR A 108 -2.57 -15.43 -3.24
C THR A 108 -3.86 -15.07 -3.97
N LYS A 109 -4.48 -13.95 -3.59
CA LYS A 109 -5.69 -13.42 -4.24
C LYS A 109 -5.41 -12.60 -5.49
N GLY A 110 -4.13 -12.44 -5.87
CA GLY A 110 -3.73 -11.79 -7.13
C GLY A 110 -3.78 -10.26 -7.10
N TRP A 111 -3.77 -9.64 -5.92
CA TRP A 111 -3.81 -8.18 -5.75
C TRP A 111 -2.42 -7.53 -5.78
N GLY A 112 -1.36 -8.30 -5.61
CA GLY A 112 -0.02 -7.74 -5.58
C GLY A 112 1.09 -8.79 -5.67
N GLU A 113 2.31 -8.29 -5.62
CA GLU A 113 3.54 -9.09 -5.62
C GLU A 113 4.59 -8.47 -4.69
N ARG A 114 5.55 -9.28 -4.26
CA ARG A 114 6.68 -8.75 -3.47
C ARG A 114 7.53 -7.85 -4.34
N HIS A 115 7.99 -6.74 -3.74
CA HIS A 115 8.96 -5.88 -4.39
C HIS A 115 10.29 -6.64 -4.60
N PRO A 116 11.08 -6.37 -5.66
CA PRO A 116 12.39 -7.00 -5.88
C PRO A 116 13.38 -6.88 -4.72
N LEU A 117 13.24 -5.85 -3.87
CA LEU A 117 14.06 -5.66 -2.67
C LEU A 117 13.51 -6.33 -1.40
N TYR A 118 12.36 -7.02 -1.48
CA TYR A 118 11.76 -7.67 -0.32
C TYR A 118 12.74 -8.65 0.33
N SER A 119 12.86 -8.59 1.65
CA SER A 119 13.67 -9.50 2.45
C SER A 119 13.12 -9.56 3.88
N PRO A 120 13.62 -10.45 4.76
CA PRO A 120 13.27 -10.44 6.18
C PRO A 120 13.54 -9.09 6.90
N THR A 121 14.40 -8.25 6.34
CA THR A 121 14.76 -6.92 6.88
C THR A 121 14.19 -5.75 6.07
N ILE A 122 13.49 -6.02 4.96
CA ILE A 122 12.88 -5.03 4.08
C ILE A 122 11.44 -5.46 3.76
N ASN A 123 10.47 -4.77 4.37
CA ASN A 123 9.06 -5.07 4.21
C ASN A 123 8.44 -4.14 3.16
N VAL A 124 8.45 -4.58 1.90
CA VAL A 124 7.85 -3.84 0.79
C VAL A 124 7.12 -4.81 -0.13
N LEU A 125 5.81 -4.55 -0.29
CA LEU A 125 4.93 -5.24 -1.23
C LEU A 125 4.39 -4.22 -2.23
N MET A 126 4.30 -4.61 -3.50
CA MET A 126 3.58 -3.88 -4.52
C MET A 126 2.12 -4.30 -4.53
N LEU A 127 1.23 -3.38 -4.20
CA LEU A 127 -0.21 -3.50 -4.44
C LEU A 127 -0.49 -2.94 -5.83
N TYR A 128 -1.12 -3.74 -6.67
CA TYR A 128 -1.46 -3.32 -8.02
C TYR A 128 -2.52 -2.21 -8.02
N GLY A 129 -2.41 -1.28 -8.99
CA GLY A 129 -3.32 -0.14 -9.07
C GLY A 129 -4.77 -0.55 -9.34
N PRO A 130 -5.77 0.09 -8.68
CA PRO A 130 -7.18 -0.24 -8.87
C PRO A 130 -7.67 0.20 -10.25
N ARG A 131 -8.42 -0.66 -10.93
CA ARG A 131 -8.96 -0.41 -12.27
C ARG A 131 -10.43 0.03 -12.24
N THR A 132 -11.14 -0.28 -11.16
CA THR A 132 -12.56 -0.01 -10.97
C THR A 132 -12.84 0.50 -9.55
N ASP A 133 -14.05 0.99 -9.30
CA ASP A 133 -14.52 1.36 -7.97
C ASP A 133 -14.48 0.20 -6.96
N ASP A 134 -14.79 -1.02 -7.39
CA ASP A 134 -14.69 -2.20 -6.52
C ASP A 134 -13.23 -2.49 -6.14
N GLU A 135 -12.32 -2.43 -7.10
CA GLU A 135 -10.89 -2.58 -6.81
C GLU A 135 -10.38 -1.44 -5.92
N LEU A 136 -10.93 -0.24 -6.04
CA LEU A 136 -10.62 0.88 -5.16
C LEU A 136 -11.02 0.58 -3.71
N GLN A 137 -12.16 -0.06 -3.45
CA GLN A 137 -12.54 -0.48 -2.09
C GLN A 137 -11.61 -1.56 -1.53
N ILE A 138 -11.16 -2.49 -2.38
CA ILE A 138 -10.16 -3.49 -1.99
C ILE A 138 -8.82 -2.80 -1.66
N ALA A 139 -8.37 -1.85 -2.47
CA ALA A 139 -7.14 -1.11 -2.20
C ALA A 139 -7.19 -0.38 -0.85
N LYS A 140 -8.31 0.28 -0.52
CA LYS A 140 -8.53 0.90 0.80
C LYS A 140 -8.44 -0.10 1.95
N THR A 141 -9.00 -1.30 1.76
CA THR A 141 -8.94 -2.38 2.75
C THR A 141 -7.51 -2.85 3.01
N VAL A 142 -6.70 -3.01 1.96
CA VAL A 142 -5.29 -3.37 2.07
C VAL A 142 -4.48 -2.25 2.74
N ILE A 143 -4.73 -0.99 2.38
CA ILE A 143 -4.06 0.16 3.01
C ILE A 143 -4.44 0.28 4.49
N ALA A 144 -5.68 0.00 4.87
CA ALA A 144 -6.09 -0.04 6.28
C ALA A 144 -5.32 -1.12 7.07
N ALA A 145 -5.05 -2.27 6.45
CA ALA A 145 -4.20 -3.31 7.05
C ALA A 145 -2.73 -2.86 7.15
N SER A 146 -2.20 -2.16 6.14
CA SER A 146 -0.86 -1.56 6.19
C SER A 146 -0.74 -0.54 7.33
N TYR A 147 -1.74 0.33 7.47
CA TYR A 147 -1.83 1.28 8.58
C TYR A 147 -1.86 0.58 9.93
N ARG A 148 -2.69 -0.47 10.08
CA ARG A 148 -2.75 -1.27 11.30
C ARG A 148 -1.42 -1.92 11.65
N TYR A 149 -0.71 -2.46 10.66
CA TYR A 149 0.62 -3.01 10.86
C TYR A 149 1.63 -1.92 11.28
N ALA A 150 1.55 -0.74 10.67
CA ALA A 150 2.45 0.38 10.96
C ALA A 150 2.23 1.03 12.32
N THR A 151 0.98 1.06 12.82
CA THR A 151 0.60 1.83 14.02
C THR A 151 0.12 0.98 15.19
N GLY A 152 -0.28 -0.28 14.95
CA GLY A 152 -1.02 -1.09 15.92
C GLY A 152 -2.50 -0.70 16.07
N HIS A 153 -2.98 0.32 15.34
CA HIS A 153 -4.36 0.80 15.44
C HIS A 153 -5.21 0.35 14.27
N THR A 154 -6.44 -0.08 14.55
CA THR A 154 -7.40 -0.41 13.50
C THR A 154 -8.18 0.85 13.14
N LEU A 155 -8.28 1.16 11.84
CA LEU A 155 -9.21 2.19 11.37
C LEU A 155 -10.62 1.72 11.72
N LEU A 156 -11.34 2.54 12.49
CA LEU A 156 -12.76 2.31 12.71
C LEU A 156 -13.44 2.39 11.36
N ALA A 157 -14.27 1.41 11.03
CA ALA A 157 -15.08 1.47 9.82
C ALA A 157 -15.91 2.75 9.88
N THR A 158 -15.58 3.73 9.04
CA THR A 158 -16.49 4.84 8.75
C THR A 158 -17.65 4.20 8.01
N GLY A 159 -18.76 4.00 8.72
CA GLY A 159 -19.98 3.44 8.15
C GLY A 159 -20.42 4.25 6.91
N PRO A 160 -21.14 3.63 5.97
CA PRO A 160 -21.66 4.36 4.83
C PRO A 160 -22.60 5.46 5.34
N HIS A 161 -22.30 6.70 4.97
CA HIS A 161 -23.26 7.80 5.02
C HIS A 161 -24.22 7.69 3.84
#